data_AF-A0A165YET8-F1
#
_entry.id   AF-A0A165YET8-F1
#
_cell.length_a   1.000
_cell.length_b   1.000
_cell.length_c   1.000
_cell.angle_alpha   90.00
_cell.angle_beta   90.00
_cell.angle_gamma   90.00
#
_symmetry.space_group_name_H-M   'P 1'
#
loop_
_entity.id
_entity.type
_entity.pdbx_description
1 polymer ?
#
loop_
_entity_poly.entity_id
_entity_poly.type
_entity_poly.pdbx_seq_one_letter_code
_entity_poly.pdbx_strand_id
1 'polypeptide(L)'
;MMFGAIHCAAWSFAFPSHAEKLIWRIASIALVGVPAIYIFLLGLWARKLKSRKAITILLLVLLIRIPFYILARMVLLVLAFTTLRSLPLAALETVQWTTLIPHI
;
A
#
# COMPACT_ATOMS: atom_id res chain seq x y z
N MET A 1 7.24 3.75 1.25
CA MET A 1 7.66 2.73 0.26
C MET A 1 7.61 1.33 0.84
N MET A 2 8.39 1.00 1.90
CA MET A 2 8.39 -0.37 2.48
C MET A 2 7.02 -0.82 3.01
N PHE A 3 6.34 -0.01 3.82
CA PHE A 3 5.01 -0.40 4.30
C PHE A 3 3.99 -0.55 3.15
N GLY A 4 4.12 0.27 2.10
CA GLY A 4 3.24 0.19 0.92
C GLY A 4 3.43 -1.11 0.13
N ALA A 5 4.68 -1.56 0.00
CA ALA A 5 5.02 -2.79 -0.72
C ALA A 5 4.45 -4.04 -0.05
N ILE A 6 4.27 -4.04 1.27
CA ILE A 6 3.65 -5.16 1.99
C ILE A 6 2.20 -5.37 1.55
N HIS A 7 1.46 -4.32 1.16
CA HIS A 7 0.10 -4.47 0.64
C HIS A 7 0.06 -5.17 -0.74
N CYS A 8 1.16 -5.11 -1.50
CA CYS A 8 1.30 -5.91 -2.71
C CYS A 8 1.45 -7.42 -2.43
N ALA A 9 1.86 -7.82 -1.21
CA ALA A 9 1.94 -9.24 -0.86
C ALA A 9 0.54 -9.90 -0.80
N ALA A 10 -0.51 -9.13 -0.51
CA ALA A 10 -1.90 -9.57 -0.52
C ALA A 10 -2.54 -9.62 -1.93
N TRP A 11 -1.73 -9.66 -3.00
CA TRP A 11 -2.21 -9.59 -4.39
C TRP A 11 -3.24 -10.68 -4.77
N SER A 12 -3.10 -11.86 -4.17
CA SER A 12 -3.91 -13.05 -4.42
C SER A 12 -5.02 -13.28 -3.37
N PHE A 13 -5.16 -12.41 -2.37
CA PHE A 13 -6.16 -12.60 -1.32
C PHE A 13 -7.59 -12.61 -1.89
N ALA A 14 -8.46 -13.33 -1.20
CA ALA A 14 -9.89 -13.34 -1.48
C ALA A 14 -10.51 -12.05 -0.94
N PHE A 15 -11.12 -11.27 -1.82
CA PHE A 15 -11.89 -10.09 -1.46
C PHE A 15 -13.38 -10.39 -1.64
N PRO A 16 -14.27 -9.80 -0.83
CA PRO A 16 -15.72 -10.00 -0.94
C PRO A 16 -16.27 -9.65 -2.33
N SER A 17 -15.70 -8.64 -2.99
CA SER A 17 -16.06 -8.25 -4.37
C SER A 17 -14.85 -8.04 -5.29
N HIS A 18 -15.09 -8.17 -6.61
CA HIS A 18 -14.07 -7.90 -7.63
C HIS A 18 -13.65 -6.41 -7.66
N ALA A 19 -14.58 -5.50 -7.37
CA ALA A 19 -14.29 -4.06 -7.31
C ALA A 19 -13.32 -3.72 -6.18
N GLU A 20 -13.53 -4.26 -4.98
CA GLU A 20 -12.63 -4.07 -3.82
C GLU A 20 -11.22 -4.59 -4.10
N LYS A 21 -11.12 -5.75 -4.76
CA LYS A 21 -9.83 -6.31 -5.19
C LYS A 21 -9.10 -5.41 -6.17
N LEU A 22 -9.82 -4.84 -7.14
CA LEU A 22 -9.24 -3.93 -8.12
C LEU A 22 -8.78 -2.63 -7.46
N ILE A 23 -9.62 -2.05 -6.58
CA ILE A 23 -9.29 -0.85 -5.81
C ILE A 23 -8.04 -1.09 -4.95
N TRP A 24 -7.96 -2.24 -4.26
CA TRP A 24 -6.78 -2.63 -3.48
C TRP A 24 -5.50 -2.66 -4.31
N ARG A 25 -5.54 -3.29 -5.49
CA ARG A 25 -4.38 -3.41 -6.39
C ARG A 25 -3.93 -2.06 -6.91
N ILE A 26 -4.88 -1.24 -7.38
CA ILE A 26 -4.60 0.11 -7.89
C ILE A 26 -4.00 0.97 -6.76
N ALA A 27 -4.62 0.96 -5.57
CA ALA A 27 -4.14 1.72 -4.42
C ALA A 27 -2.75 1.26 -3.97
N SER A 28 -2.49 -0.04 -3.91
CA SER A 28 -1.18 -0.60 -3.52
C SER A 28 -0.07 -0.22 -4.49
N ILE A 29 -0.32 -0.35 -5.80
CA ILE A 29 0.63 0.05 -6.85
C ILE A 29 0.86 1.56 -6.82
N ALA A 30 -0.21 2.36 -6.74
CA ALA A 30 -0.09 3.81 -6.69
C ALA A 30 0.72 4.28 -5.47
N LEU A 31 0.53 3.65 -4.31
CA LEU A 31 1.24 4.00 -3.08
C LEU A 31 2.75 3.75 -3.16
N VAL A 32 3.19 2.78 -3.95
CA VAL A 32 4.62 2.47 -4.17
C VAL A 32 5.18 3.25 -5.36
N GLY A 33 4.47 3.25 -6.48
CA GLY A 33 4.92 3.81 -7.75
C GLY A 33 4.97 5.34 -7.77
N VAL A 34 3.94 6.03 -7.28
CA VAL A 34 3.88 7.51 -7.28
C VAL A 34 5.07 8.14 -6.53
N PRO A 35 5.42 7.75 -5.30
CA PRO A 35 6.58 8.32 -4.63
C PRO A 35 7.90 7.90 -5.28
N ALA A 36 8.00 6.71 -5.89
CA ALA A 36 9.22 6.26 -6.56
C ALA A 36 9.52 7.06 -7.82
N ILE A 37 8.51 7.23 -8.68
CA ILE A 37 8.58 8.08 -9.86
C ILE A 37 8.90 9.52 -9.45
N TYR A 38 8.27 10.02 -8.39
CA TYR A 38 8.54 11.37 -7.93
C TYR A 38 9.98 11.59 -7.46
N ILE A 39 10.54 10.68 -6.65
CA ILE A 39 11.93 10.78 -6.20
C ILE A 39 12.89 10.69 -7.40
N PHE A 40 12.61 9.79 -8.35
CA PHE A 40 13.40 9.66 -9.57
C PHE A 40 13.39 10.96 -10.39
N LEU A 41 12.20 11.53 -10.66
CA LEU A 41 12.06 12.79 -11.37
C LEU A 41 12.72 13.96 -10.63
N LEU A 42 12.63 14.01 -9.30
CA LEU A 42 13.29 15.02 -8.49
C LEU A 42 14.82 14.90 -8.57
N GLY A 43 15.36 13.68 -8.60
CA GLY A 43 16.78 13.42 -8.83
C GLY A 43 17.25 13.96 -10.18
N LEU A 44 16.47 13.74 -11.25
CA LEU A 44 16.75 14.30 -12.58
C LEU A 44 16.66 15.84 -12.59
N TRP A 45 15.70 16.41 -11.85
CA TRP A 45 15.47 17.86 -11.74
C TRP A 45 16.33 18.58 -10.70
N ALA A 46 17.10 17.87 -9.89
CA ALA A 46 17.89 18.44 -8.79
C ALA A 46 18.82 19.55 -9.26
N ARG A 47 19.33 19.47 -10.50
CA ARG A 47 20.21 20.49 -11.10
C ARG A 47 19.48 21.82 -11.43
N LYS A 48 18.15 21.82 -11.54
CA LYS A 48 17.31 23.02 -11.79
C LYS A 48 16.70 23.62 -10.53
N LEU A 49 16.93 23.04 -9.35
CA LEU A 49 16.28 23.42 -8.08
C LEU A 49 16.80 24.73 -7.45
N LYS A 50 17.46 25.60 -8.23
CA LYS A 50 18.07 26.86 -7.74
C LYS A 50 17.09 28.05 -7.74
N SER A 51 15.98 27.95 -8.47
CA SER A 51 14.99 29.04 -8.58
C SER A 51 13.96 28.99 -7.45
N ARG A 52 13.68 30.13 -6.80
CA ARG A 52 12.60 30.22 -5.78
C ARG A 52 11.26 29.72 -6.31
N LYS A 53 10.93 30.00 -7.58
CA LYS A 53 9.68 29.51 -8.20
C LYS A 53 9.63 27.98 -8.25
N ALA A 54 10.75 27.32 -8.56
CA ALA A 54 10.83 25.86 -8.59
C ALA A 54 10.61 25.26 -7.19
N ILE A 55 11.17 25.88 -6.14
CA ILE A 55 10.98 25.47 -4.75
C ILE A 55 9.51 25.68 -4.34
N THR A 56 8.89 26.81 -4.67
CA THR A 56 7.48 27.06 -4.35
C THR A 56 6.56 26.03 -5.03
N ILE A 57 6.77 25.73 -6.32
CA ILE A 57 6.00 24.71 -7.05
C ILE A 57 6.19 23.34 -6.39
N LEU A 58 7.42 22.98 -6.02
CA LEU A 58 7.72 21.72 -5.33
C LEU A 58 6.96 21.60 -4.01
N LEU A 59 6.93 22.66 -3.20
CA LEU A 59 6.22 22.69 -1.92
C LEU A 59 4.70 22.55 -2.10
N LEU A 60 4.11 23.23 -3.09
CA LEU A 60 2.69 23.09 -3.41
C LEU A 60 2.33 21.67 -3.85
N VAL A 61 3.17 21.07 -4.71
CA VAL A 61 2.98 19.69 -5.18
C VAL A 61 3.18 18.68 -4.03
N LEU A 62 4.04 18.96 -3.06
CA LEU A 62 4.17 18.13 -1.86
C LEU A 62 2.94 18.25 -0.95
N LEU A 63 2.43 19.47 -0.75
CA LEU A 63 1.28 19.74 0.09
C LEU A 63 0.02 19.02 -0.42
N ILE A 64 -0.25 19.06 -1.73
CA ILE A 64 -1.44 18.43 -2.31
C ILE A 64 -1.39 16.89 -2.29
N ARG A 65 -0.19 16.31 -2.21
CA ARG A 65 -0.04 14.85 -2.13
C ARG A 65 -0.39 14.27 -0.76
N ILE A 66 -0.27 15.06 0.31
CA ILE A 66 -0.57 14.62 1.67
C ILE A 66 -2.03 14.12 1.81
N PRO A 67 -3.08 14.89 1.45
CA PRO A 67 -4.46 14.44 1.61
C PRO A 67 -4.78 13.21 0.74
N PHE A 68 -4.25 13.14 -0.49
CA PHE A 68 -4.46 12.01 -1.37
C PHE A 68 -3.80 10.72 -0.81
N TYR A 69 -2.60 10.86 -0.23
CA TYR A 69 -1.92 9.76 0.46
C TYR A 69 -2.72 9.27 1.66
N ILE A 70 -3.23 10.18 2.51
CA ILE A 70 -4.05 9.84 3.67
C ILE A 70 -5.31 9.08 3.23
N LEU A 71 -6.01 9.57 2.21
CA LEU A 71 -7.23 8.93 1.71
C LEU A 71 -6.97 7.52 1.18
N ALA A 72 -5.96 7.36 0.32
CA ALA A 72 -5.56 6.05 -0.20
C ALA A 72 -5.18 5.08 0.93
N ARG A 73 -4.57 5.61 2.00
CA ARG A 73 -4.20 4.82 3.17
C ARG A 73 -5.41 4.35 3.97
N MET A 74 -6.39 5.21 4.18
CA MET A 74 -7.64 4.83 4.85
C MET A 74 -8.39 3.76 4.07
N VAL A 75 -8.46 3.88 2.74
CA VAL A 75 -9.07 2.86 1.87
C VAL A 75 -8.36 1.51 1.99
N LEU A 76 -7.02 1.49 1.96
CA LEU A 76 -6.26 0.26 2.17
C LEU A 76 -6.48 -0.33 3.57
N LEU A 77 -6.57 0.49 4.62
CA LEU A 77 -6.85 -0.02 5.97
C LEU A 77 -8.25 -0.65 6.04
N VAL A 78 -9.28 0.02 5.53
CA VAL A 78 -10.65 -0.49 5.51
C VAL A 78 -10.70 -1.83 4.76
N LEU A 79 -10.10 -1.90 3.56
CA LEU A 79 -10.05 -3.13 2.76
C LEU A 79 -9.24 -4.25 3.42
N ALA A 80 -8.18 -3.92 4.18
CA ALA A 80 -7.42 -4.90 4.94
C ALA A 80 -8.27 -5.49 6.07
N PHE A 81 -9.05 -4.67 6.78
CA PHE A 81 -9.96 -5.15 7.81
C PHE A 81 -11.14 -5.95 7.26
N THR A 82 -11.68 -5.59 6.09
CA THR A 82 -12.76 -6.37 5.47
C THR A 82 -12.27 -7.73 5.02
N THR A 83 -11.08 -7.81 4.40
CA THR A 83 -10.46 -9.10 4.04
C THR A 83 -10.11 -9.95 5.25
N LEU A 84 -9.64 -9.33 6.34
CA LEU A 84 -9.41 -10.01 7.63
C LEU A 84 -10.69 -10.63 8.21
N ARG A 85 -11.83 -9.95 8.05
CA ARG A 85 -13.13 -10.44 8.52
C ARG A 85 -13.65 -11.61 7.68
N SER A 86 -13.31 -11.66 6.39
CA SER A 86 -13.75 -12.70 5.47
C SER A 86 -12.71 -13.81 5.27
N LEU A 87 -11.82 -14.06 6.25
CA LEU A 87 -10.84 -15.15 6.11
C LEU A 87 -11.55 -16.50 5.94
N PRO A 88 -10.98 -17.40 5.11
CA PRO A 88 -11.50 -18.76 4.98
C PRO A 88 -11.47 -19.45 6.35
N LEU A 89 -12.51 -20.23 6.65
CA LEU A 89 -12.68 -20.99 7.90
C LEU A 89 -11.44 -21.79 8.29
N ALA A 90 -10.69 -22.31 7.31
CA ALA A 90 -9.42 -23.03 7.50
C ALA A 90 -8.32 -22.21 8.21
N ALA A 91 -8.38 -20.88 8.22
CA ALA A 91 -7.45 -20.02 8.96
C ALA A 91 -7.90 -19.74 10.40
N LEU A 92 -9.15 -20.07 10.73
CA LEU A 92 -9.72 -20.02 12.07
C LEU A 92 -9.66 -21.40 12.76
N GLU A 93 -9.48 -22.47 11.99
CA GLU A 93 -9.18 -23.81 12.50
C GLU A 93 -7.92 -23.76 13.35
N THR A 94 -8.01 -24.25 14.59
CA THR A 94 -6.85 -24.37 15.46
C THR A 94 -5.91 -25.42 14.88
N VAL A 95 -4.69 -25.01 14.49
CA VAL A 95 -3.64 -25.95 14.10
C VAL A 95 -3.52 -27.01 15.19
N GLN A 96 -3.70 -28.28 14.85
CA GLN A 96 -3.53 -29.38 15.81
C GLN A 96 -2.03 -29.56 16.11
N TRP A 97 -1.49 -28.70 16.97
CA TRP A 97 -0.10 -28.70 17.41
C TRP A 97 0.37 -30.05 17.97
N THR A 98 -0.55 -30.87 18.46
CA THR A 98 -0.29 -32.23 18.96
C THR A 98 0.23 -33.19 17.89
N THR A 99 -0.03 -32.91 16.60
CA THR A 99 0.51 -33.70 15.47
C THR A 99 1.90 -33.25 15.01
N LEU A 100 2.35 -32.07 15.46
CA LEU A 100 3.67 -31.50 15.15
C LEU A 100 4.72 -31.81 16.21
N ILE A 101 4.33 -32.40 17.34
CA ILE A 101 5.27 -32.90 18.35
C ILE A 101 5.76 -34.26 17.84
N PRO A 102 7.04 -34.39 17.42
CA PRO A 102 7.60 -35.69 17.11
C PRO A 102 7.51 -36.55 18.37
N HIS A 103 6.88 -37.70 18.22
CA HIS A 103 6.68 -38.69 19.26
C HIS A 103 8.06 -39.10 19.75
N ILE A 104 8.37 -38.75 21.00
CA ILE A 104 9.49 -39.30 21.76
C ILE A 104 8.93 -40.45 22.57
#